data_AF-A0ABD1PNT3-F1
#
_entry.id   AF-A0ABD1PNT3-F1
#
_cell.length_a   1.000
_cell.length_b   1.000
_cell.length_c   1.000
_cell.angle_alpha   90.00
_cell.angle_beta   90.00
_cell.angle_gamma   90.00
#
_symmetry.space_group_name_H-M   'P 1'
#
loop_
_entity.id
_entity.type
_entity.pdbx_description
1 polymer ?
#
loop_
_entity_poly.entity_id
_entity_poly.type
_entity_poly.pdbx_seq_one_letter_code
_entity_poly.pdbx_strand_id
1 'polypeptide(L)'
;MVGGFAGLYGALIEGPRICRFDHRGRAVTLRGHSASLVVLGTFLLWFGWYGFNSGSFNKILSPYTSGSYYGQWSAVGRTAVTTTLAGCTAALTTLFGKRLLSGHWNVTDVFNGLLGGFAAITAGCSVVEPWAAIICGFVAALVLIGCNKLAEKVKFDGKLYNW
;
A
#
# COMPACT_ATOMS: atom_id res chain seq x y z
N MET A 1 7.61 -0.10 -7.39
CA MET A 1 8.12 1.13 -8.02
C MET A 1 7.79 1.19 -9.50
N VAL A 2 8.23 0.23 -10.34
CA VAL A 2 7.97 0.22 -11.79
C VAL A 2 6.48 0.38 -12.13
N GLY A 3 5.60 -0.44 -11.51
CA GLY A 3 4.16 -0.31 -11.72
C GLY A 3 3.57 1.05 -11.30
N GLY A 4 4.16 1.71 -10.31
CA GLY A 4 3.73 3.05 -9.87
C GLY A 4 4.08 4.13 -10.91
N PHE A 5 5.30 4.10 -11.44
CA PHE A 5 5.70 5.01 -12.53
C PHE A 5 4.94 4.71 -13.83
N ALA A 6 4.76 3.43 -14.19
CA ALA A 6 3.97 3.05 -15.35
C ALA A 6 2.52 3.52 -15.22
N GLY A 7 1.90 3.39 -14.05
CA GLY A 7 0.56 3.92 -13.77
C GLY A 7 0.49 5.44 -13.84
N LEU A 8 1.53 6.14 -13.36
CA LEU A 8 1.62 7.60 -13.45
C LEU A 8 1.72 8.08 -14.91
N TYR A 9 2.59 7.46 -15.70
CA TYR A 9 2.71 7.77 -17.13
C TYR A 9 1.45 7.41 -17.90
N GLY A 10 0.82 6.28 -17.60
CA GLY A 10 -0.47 5.90 -18.19
C GLY A 10 -1.56 6.94 -17.91
N ALA A 11 -1.67 7.40 -16.66
CA ALA A 11 -2.61 8.45 -16.29
C ALA A 11 -2.31 9.80 -16.98
N LEU A 12 -1.03 10.13 -17.19
CA LEU A 12 -0.63 11.33 -17.92
C LEU A 12 -0.98 11.27 -19.42
N ILE A 13 -0.90 10.08 -20.03
CA ILE A 13 -1.16 9.88 -21.46
C ILE A 13 -2.67 9.82 -21.74
N GLU A 14 -3.44 9.05 -20.95
CA GLU A 14 -4.90 8.97 -21.12
C GLU A 14 -5.61 10.25 -20.69
N GLY A 15 -5.02 10.97 -19.74
CA GLY A 15 -5.65 12.16 -19.18
C GLY A 15 -6.86 11.82 -18.29
N PRO A 16 -7.65 12.85 -17.95
CA PRO A 16 -8.57 12.75 -16.84
C PRO A 16 -9.89 12.03 -17.15
N ARG A 17 -10.39 11.27 -16.18
CA ARG A 17 -11.72 10.64 -16.33
C ARG A 17 -12.82 11.69 -16.30
N ILE A 18 -13.76 11.56 -17.24
CA ILE A 18 -14.97 12.38 -17.33
C ILE A 18 -15.68 12.37 -15.97
N CYS A 19 -16.09 13.54 -15.46
CA CYS A 19 -16.72 13.76 -14.15
C CYS A 19 -15.84 13.60 -12.90
N ARG A 20 -14.51 13.38 -13.01
CA ARG A 20 -13.63 13.41 -11.82
C ARG A 20 -13.42 14.82 -11.26
N PHE A 21 -13.60 15.87 -12.07
CA PHE A 21 -13.63 17.25 -11.62
C PHE A 21 -14.96 17.90 -12.00
N ASP A 22 -15.60 18.56 -11.02
CA ASP A 22 -16.78 19.40 -11.25
C ASP A 22 -16.42 20.60 -12.16
N HIS A 23 -17.39 21.27 -12.76
CA HIS A 23 -17.19 22.49 -13.58
C HIS A 23 -16.43 23.61 -12.84
N ARG A 24 -16.42 23.56 -11.49
CA ARG A 24 -15.65 24.46 -10.60
C ARG A 24 -14.23 23.97 -10.28
N GLY A 25 -13.77 22.88 -10.91
CA GLY A 25 -12.43 22.30 -10.70
C GLY A 25 -12.24 21.58 -9.37
N ARG A 26 -13.33 21.20 -8.69
CA ARG A 26 -13.29 20.43 -7.43
C ARG A 26 -13.22 18.93 -7.73
N ALA A 27 -12.32 18.22 -7.07
CA ALA A 27 -12.21 16.76 -7.20
C ALA A 27 -13.48 16.10 -6.63
N VAL A 28 -14.17 15.32 -7.46
CA VAL A 28 -15.31 14.50 -7.09
C VAL A 28 -14.82 13.08 -6.88
N THR A 29 -15.01 12.54 -5.67
CA THR A 29 -14.66 11.15 -5.37
C THR A 29 -15.63 10.22 -6.07
N LEU A 30 -15.18 9.57 -7.15
CA LEU A 30 -15.94 8.50 -7.80
C LEU A 30 -16.05 7.32 -6.83
N ARG A 31 -17.28 7.06 -6.38
CA ARG A 31 -17.57 6.04 -5.37
C ARG A 31 -17.38 4.65 -6.00
N GLY A 32 -16.60 3.78 -5.37
CA GLY A 32 -16.36 2.43 -5.85
C GLY A 32 -17.66 1.63 -5.93
N HIS A 33 -17.81 0.81 -6.98
CA HIS A 33 -19.05 0.07 -7.27
C HIS A 33 -19.48 -0.90 -6.15
N SER A 34 -18.54 -1.50 -5.42
CA SER A 34 -18.85 -2.36 -4.27
C SER A 34 -17.70 -2.40 -3.25
N ALA A 35 -17.99 -2.00 -2.01
CA ALA A 35 -17.03 -2.06 -0.90
C ALA A 35 -16.67 -3.51 -0.54
N SER A 36 -17.63 -4.44 -0.62
CA SER A 36 -17.43 -5.85 -0.30
C SER A 36 -16.41 -6.51 -1.24
N LEU A 37 -16.42 -6.14 -2.53
CA LEU A 37 -15.47 -6.66 -3.50
C LEU A 37 -14.04 -6.13 -3.26
N VAL A 38 -13.90 -4.88 -2.83
CA VAL A 38 -12.61 -4.31 -2.41
C VAL A 38 -12.05 -5.05 -1.21
N VAL A 39 -12.90 -5.35 -0.22
CA VAL A 39 -12.52 -6.12 0.98
C VAL A 39 -12.03 -7.51 0.56
N LEU A 40 -12.82 -8.24 -0.23
CA LEU A 40 -12.46 -9.58 -0.70
C LEU A 40 -11.15 -9.58 -1.49
N GLY A 41 -11.02 -8.66 -2.45
CA GLY A 41 -9.79 -8.50 -3.23
C GLY A 41 -8.57 -8.19 -2.36
N THR A 42 -8.75 -7.38 -1.31
CA THR A 42 -7.65 -7.04 -0.40
C THR A 42 -7.22 -8.25 0.46
N PHE A 43 -8.15 -9.09 0.90
CA PHE A 43 -7.80 -10.32 1.61
C PHE A 43 -7.07 -11.32 0.71
N LEU A 44 -7.48 -11.45 -0.56
CA LEU A 44 -6.77 -12.27 -1.55
C LEU A 44 -5.36 -11.73 -1.81
N LEU A 45 -5.21 -10.41 -1.93
CA LEU A 45 -3.89 -9.78 -2.08
C LEU A 45 -3.02 -9.96 -0.85
N TRP A 46 -3.58 -9.84 0.36
CA TRP A 46 -2.86 -10.12 1.60
C TRP A 46 -2.31 -11.54 1.59
N PHE A 47 -3.17 -12.53 1.32
CA PHE A 47 -2.73 -13.92 1.21
C PHE A 47 -1.63 -14.09 0.15
N GLY A 48 -1.78 -13.45 -1.02
CA GLY A 48 -0.75 -13.44 -2.06
C GLY A 48 0.56 -12.80 -1.62
N TRP A 49 0.53 -11.76 -0.78
CA TRP A 49 1.71 -11.07 -0.28
C TRP A 49 2.56 -11.92 0.67
N TYR A 50 1.95 -12.85 1.40
CA TYR A 50 2.71 -13.86 2.14
C TYR A 50 3.51 -14.75 1.18
N GLY A 51 2.89 -15.22 0.10
CA GLY A 51 3.58 -15.97 -0.94
C GLY A 51 4.70 -15.15 -1.59
N PHE A 52 4.48 -13.85 -1.82
CA PHE A 52 5.47 -12.97 -2.43
C PHE A 52 6.67 -12.70 -1.51
N ASN A 53 6.44 -12.25 -0.27
CA ASN A 53 7.51 -11.86 0.65
C ASN A 53 8.21 -13.10 1.25
N SER A 54 7.46 -14.06 1.78
CA SER A 54 8.05 -15.27 2.39
C SER A 54 8.52 -16.28 1.34
N GLY A 55 7.91 -16.32 0.15
CA GLY A 55 8.39 -17.16 -0.97
C GLY A 55 9.63 -16.62 -1.68
N SER A 56 10.00 -15.35 -1.46
CA SER A 56 11.28 -14.81 -1.96
C SER A 56 12.51 -15.55 -1.39
N PHE A 57 12.34 -16.29 -0.29
CA PHE A 57 13.32 -17.25 0.18
C PHE A 57 13.23 -18.51 -0.68
N ASN A 58 13.98 -18.54 -1.79
CA ASN A 58 14.08 -19.69 -2.71
C ASN A 58 14.54 -21.01 -2.05
N LYS A 59 14.99 -20.96 -0.77
CA LYS A 59 15.38 -22.11 0.05
C LYS A 59 14.80 -21.93 1.45
N ILE A 60 14.15 -22.98 1.95
CA ILE A 60 13.51 -23.00 3.28
C ILE A 60 14.46 -23.64 4.32
N LEU A 61 15.22 -24.65 3.88
CA LEU A 61 16.31 -25.26 4.65
C LEU A 61 17.62 -25.04 3.91
N SER A 62 18.50 -24.25 4.51
CA SER A 62 19.93 -24.24 4.21
C SER A 62 20.66 -24.41 5.54
N PRO A 63 21.34 -25.54 5.78
CA PRO A 63 22.14 -25.70 6.97
C PRO A 63 23.31 -24.72 6.91
N TYR A 64 23.50 -23.91 7.95
CA TYR A 64 24.72 -23.13 8.12
C TYR A 64 25.84 -24.07 8.58
N THR A 65 26.95 -24.14 7.84
CA THR A 65 28.11 -25.02 8.11
C THR A 65 28.81 -24.72 9.45
N SER A 66 28.53 -23.59 10.11
CA SER A 66 29.13 -23.28 11.41
C SER A 66 28.17 -22.50 12.31
N GLY A 67 27.72 -23.14 13.39
CA GLY A 67 27.59 -22.48 14.70
C GLY A 67 26.34 -21.66 15.02
N SER A 68 25.24 -21.72 14.28
CA SER A 68 23.99 -21.08 14.73
C SER A 68 22.75 -21.92 14.41
N TYR A 69 22.01 -22.25 15.47
CA TYR A 69 20.80 -23.08 15.52
C TYR A 69 19.57 -22.52 14.78
N TYR A 70 19.75 -21.50 13.92
CA TYR A 70 18.66 -20.83 13.22
C TYR A 70 18.75 -21.13 11.72
N GLY A 71 17.92 -22.06 11.23
CA GLY A 71 17.72 -22.27 9.80
C GLY A 71 17.01 -21.07 9.12
N GLN A 72 16.91 -21.10 7.79
CA GLN A 72 16.20 -20.07 7.02
C GLN A 72 14.69 -19.99 7.33
N TRP A 73 14.12 -21.03 7.97
CA TRP A 73 12.73 -21.05 8.47
C TRP A 73 12.35 -19.88 9.39
N SER A 74 13.33 -19.35 10.15
CA SER A 74 13.12 -18.27 11.11
C SER A 74 13.05 -16.94 10.37
N ALA A 75 13.84 -16.80 9.30
CA ALA A 75 13.74 -15.65 8.41
C ALA A 75 12.38 -15.63 7.70
N VAL A 76 11.91 -16.76 7.17
CA VAL A 76 10.59 -16.90 6.52
C VAL A 76 9.43 -16.58 7.48
N GLY A 77 9.51 -17.06 8.73
CA GLY A 77 8.53 -16.72 9.77
C GLY A 77 8.57 -15.24 10.13
N ARG A 78 9.77 -14.68 10.30
CA ARG A 78 9.96 -13.24 10.56
C ARG A 78 9.40 -12.38 9.43
N THR A 79 9.57 -12.77 8.17
CA THR A 79 9.05 -11.98 7.04
C THR A 79 7.54 -11.99 6.96
N ALA A 80 6.89 -13.10 7.32
CA ALA A 80 5.44 -13.15 7.43
C ALA A 80 4.92 -12.20 8.54
N VAL A 81 5.61 -12.19 9.68
CA VAL A 81 5.28 -11.31 10.81
C VAL A 81 5.49 -9.83 10.45
N THR A 82 6.65 -9.46 9.88
CA THR A 82 6.94 -8.07 9.50
C THR A 82 5.98 -7.57 8.41
N THR A 83 5.59 -8.43 7.47
CA THR A 83 4.60 -8.10 6.44
C THR A 83 3.25 -7.75 7.06
N THR A 84 2.78 -8.58 7.99
CA THR A 84 1.51 -8.36 8.70
C THR A 84 1.54 -7.10 9.54
N LEU A 85 2.62 -6.91 10.32
CA LEU A 85 2.78 -5.74 11.17
C LEU A 85 2.80 -4.44 10.36
N ALA A 86 3.54 -4.41 9.24
CA ALA A 86 3.59 -3.24 8.37
C ALA A 86 2.23 -2.94 7.71
N GLY A 87 1.52 -3.95 7.23
CA GLY A 87 0.19 -3.78 6.64
C GLY A 87 -0.84 -3.29 7.65
N CYS A 88 -0.91 -3.91 8.83
CA CYS A 88 -1.85 -3.53 9.89
C CYS A 88 -1.57 -2.11 10.41
N THR A 89 -0.30 -1.75 10.59
CA THR A 89 0.07 -0.41 11.07
C THR A 89 -0.21 0.65 10.02
N ALA A 90 0.02 0.37 8.74
CA ALA A 90 -0.38 1.26 7.65
C ALA A 90 -1.91 1.42 7.57
N ALA A 91 -2.66 0.34 7.77
CA ALA A 91 -4.12 0.37 7.81
C ALA A 91 -4.64 1.25 8.94
N LEU A 92 -4.16 1.04 10.18
CA LEU A 92 -4.53 1.83 11.35
C LEU A 92 -4.13 3.30 11.20
N THR A 93 -2.92 3.56 10.71
CA THR A 93 -2.44 4.93 10.48
C THR A 93 -3.30 5.64 9.44
N THR A 94 -3.68 4.95 8.37
CA THR A 94 -4.54 5.52 7.33
C THR A 94 -5.95 5.76 7.86
N LEU A 95 -6.47 4.81 8.64
CA LEU A 95 -7.76 4.87 9.30
C LEU A 95 -7.86 6.12 10.21
N PHE A 96 -6.92 6.29 11.14
CA PHE A 96 -6.90 7.45 12.05
C PHE A 96 -6.55 8.75 11.32
N GLY A 97 -5.58 8.72 10.40
CA GLY A 97 -5.17 9.89 9.62
C GLY A 97 -6.31 10.45 8.78
N LYS A 98 -7.01 9.59 8.02
CA LYS A 98 -8.19 10.00 7.23
C LYS A 98 -9.36 10.41 8.11
N ARG A 99 -9.56 9.78 9.27
CA ARG A 99 -10.59 10.21 10.23
C ARG A 99 -10.35 11.65 10.71
N LEU A 100 -9.11 12.00 11.04
CA LEU A 100 -8.74 13.37 11.45
C LEU A 100 -8.88 14.40 10.32
N LEU A 101 -8.62 13.97 9.08
CA LEU A 101 -8.60 14.85 7.91
C LEU A 101 -9.98 15.09 7.28
N SER A 102 -10.77 14.04 7.13
CA SER A 102 -12.03 14.05 6.38
C SER A 102 -13.26 13.93 7.27
N GLY A 103 -13.08 13.65 8.57
CA GLY A 103 -14.17 13.54 9.54
C GLY A 103 -15.07 12.32 9.36
N HIS A 104 -14.81 11.44 8.39
CA HIS A 104 -15.63 10.27 8.07
C HIS A 104 -14.75 9.02 7.93
N TRP A 105 -15.30 7.86 8.26
CA TRP A 105 -14.62 6.58 8.11
C TRP A 105 -14.91 6.02 6.72
N ASN A 106 -13.86 5.83 5.91
CA ASN A 106 -13.98 5.21 4.59
C ASN A 106 -13.15 3.94 4.52
N VAL A 107 -13.84 2.82 4.34
CA VAL A 107 -13.24 1.48 4.30
C VAL A 107 -12.26 1.34 3.13
N THR A 108 -12.55 1.93 1.98
CA THR A 108 -11.68 1.85 0.79
C THR A 108 -10.32 2.51 1.01
N ASP A 109 -10.29 3.64 1.75
CA ASP A 109 -9.04 4.33 2.07
C ASP A 109 -8.15 3.47 2.98
N VAL A 110 -8.75 2.77 3.93
CA VAL A 110 -8.03 1.89 4.88
C VAL A 110 -7.37 0.74 4.14
N PHE A 111 -8.10 0.08 3.23
CA PHE A 111 -7.56 -1.01 2.43
C PHE A 111 -6.49 -0.55 1.44
N ASN A 112 -6.63 0.65 0.86
CA ASN A 112 -5.55 1.25 0.07
C ASN A 112 -4.29 1.52 0.92
N GLY A 113 -4.48 2.00 2.16
CA GLY A 113 -3.40 2.16 3.14
C GLY A 113 -2.68 0.87 3.46
N LEU A 114 -3.47 -0.20 3.71
CA LEU A 114 -2.97 -1.54 3.98
C LEU A 114 -2.13 -2.09 2.83
N LEU A 115 -2.61 -1.97 1.59
CA LEU A 115 -1.87 -2.38 0.38
C LEU A 115 -0.59 -1.56 0.19
N GLY A 116 -0.64 -0.25 0.50
CA GLY A 116 0.55 0.62 0.50
C GLY A 116 1.60 0.17 1.51
N GLY A 117 1.19 -0.26 2.71
CA GLY A 117 2.07 -0.82 3.73
C GLY A 117 2.75 -2.12 3.28
N PHE A 118 2.00 -3.03 2.63
CA PHE A 118 2.58 -4.24 2.06
C PHE A 118 3.61 -3.94 0.95
N ALA A 119 3.31 -2.99 0.06
CA ALA A 119 4.25 -2.59 -0.97
C ALA A 119 5.54 -1.97 -0.39
N ALA A 120 5.44 -1.22 0.71
CA ALA A 120 6.58 -0.58 1.35
C ALA A 120 7.52 -1.60 2.03
N ILE A 121 6.97 -2.59 2.75
CA ILE A 121 7.78 -3.57 3.47
C ILE A 121 8.45 -4.59 2.55
N THR A 122 7.93 -4.80 1.34
CA THR A 122 8.47 -5.78 0.38
C THR A 122 9.96 -5.60 0.10
N ALA A 123 10.48 -4.37 0.11
CA ALA A 123 11.91 -4.10 -0.13
C ALA A 123 12.82 -4.55 1.03
N GLY A 124 12.30 -4.64 2.25
CA GLY A 124 13.09 -4.88 3.47
C GLY A 124 12.59 -6.03 4.34
N CYS A 125 11.60 -6.80 3.89
CA CYS A 125 10.88 -7.76 4.74
C CYS A 125 11.80 -8.81 5.40
N SER A 126 12.94 -9.16 4.78
CA SER A 126 13.92 -10.14 5.26
C SER A 126 14.93 -9.60 6.27
N VAL A 127 15.21 -8.30 6.24
CA VAL A 127 16.27 -7.66 7.04
C VAL A 127 15.70 -6.85 8.20
N VAL A 128 14.48 -6.32 8.05
CA VAL A 128 13.84 -5.44 9.02
C VAL A 128 13.34 -6.22 10.24
N GLU A 129 13.60 -5.71 11.44
CA GLU A 129 13.03 -6.25 12.67
C GLU A 129 11.52 -5.96 12.80
N PRO A 130 10.77 -6.80 13.54
CA PRO A 130 9.32 -6.61 13.72
C PRO A 130 8.92 -5.22 14.22
N TRP A 131 9.71 -4.61 15.13
CA TRP A 131 9.44 -3.27 15.63
C TRP A 131 9.66 -2.19 14.57
N ALA A 132 10.66 -2.36 13.70
CA ALA A 132 10.95 -1.43 12.62
C ALA A 132 9.91 -1.53 11.49
N ALA A 133 9.34 -2.71 11.27
CA ALA A 133 8.25 -2.90 10.31
C ALA A 133 7.00 -2.06 10.66
N ILE A 134 6.73 -1.84 11.95
CA ILE A 134 5.65 -0.95 12.42
C ILE A 134 5.89 0.48 11.96
N ILE A 135 7.13 0.96 12.10
CA ILE A 135 7.51 2.32 11.70
C ILE A 135 7.43 2.45 10.18
N CYS A 136 7.89 1.46 9.43
CA CYS A 136 7.77 1.43 7.97
C CYS A 136 6.30 1.53 7.51
N GLY A 137 5.40 0.77 8.13
CA GLY A 137 3.96 0.84 7.82
C GLY A 137 3.35 2.19 8.14
N PHE A 138 3.70 2.79 9.29
CA PHE A 138 3.26 4.14 9.67
C PHE A 138 3.71 5.20 8.66
N VAL A 139 5.01 5.21 8.31
CA VAL A 139 5.56 6.18 7.35
C VAL A 139 4.96 5.98 5.95
N ALA A 140 4.79 4.73 5.51
CA ALA A 140 4.16 4.42 4.22
C ALA A 140 2.72 4.96 4.12
N ALA A 141 1.93 4.83 5.19
CA ALA A 141 0.58 5.38 5.24
C ALA A 141 0.56 6.91 5.18
N LEU A 142 1.48 7.59 5.89
CA LEU A 142 1.59 9.05 5.84
C LEU A 142 1.98 9.53 4.43
N VAL A 143 2.93 8.86 3.79
CA VAL A 143 3.33 9.15 2.41
C VAL A 143 2.14 8.94 1.46
N LEU A 144 1.38 7.86 1.61
CA LEU A 144 0.19 7.60 0.79
C LEU A 144 -0.86 8.71 0.95
N ILE A 145 -1.17 9.12 2.18
CA ILE A 145 -2.10 10.22 2.45
C ILE A 145 -1.58 11.53 1.83
N GLY A 146 -0.29 11.82 1.97
CA GLY A 146 0.35 12.99 1.39
C GLY A 146 0.28 12.99 -0.14
N CYS A 147 0.60 11.87 -0.78
CA CYS A 147 0.51 11.67 -2.22
C CYS A 147 -0.93 11.84 -2.73
N ASN A 148 -1.93 11.32 -2.02
CA ASN A 148 -3.33 11.50 -2.38
C ASN A 148 -3.73 12.99 -2.38
N LYS A 149 -3.37 13.72 -1.32
CA LYS A 149 -3.60 15.18 -1.27
C LYS A 149 -2.83 15.96 -2.34
N LEU A 150 -1.60 15.53 -2.64
CA LEU A 150 -0.79 16.16 -3.67
C LEU A 150 -1.41 15.93 -5.06
N ALA A 151 -1.89 14.72 -5.34
CA ALA A 151 -2.58 14.39 -6.58
C ALA A 151 -3.85 15.24 -6.78
N GLU A 152 -4.61 15.50 -5.71
CA GLU A 152 -5.75 16.43 -5.72
C GLU A 152 -5.30 17.88 -6.01
N LYS A 153 -4.23 18.37 -5.36
CA LYS A 153 -3.73 19.74 -5.56
C LYS A 153 -3.17 19.97 -6.96
N VAL A 154 -2.39 19.02 -7.48
CA VAL A 154 -1.73 19.12 -8.78
C VAL A 154 -2.72 18.87 -9.92
N LYS A 155 -3.96 18.43 -9.60
CA LYS A 155 -4.93 17.96 -10.58
C LYS A 155 -4.24 17.00 -11.55
N PHE A 156 -3.59 15.96 -11.00
CA PHE A 156 -2.99 14.89 -11.79
C PHE A 156 -4.01 14.13 -12.67
N ASP A 157 -5.28 14.52 -12.55
CA ASP A 157 -6.39 14.10 -13.37
C ASP A 157 -7.23 15.33 -13.80
N GLY A 158 -6.60 16.47 -14.11
CA GLY A 158 -7.32 17.67 -14.55
C GLY A 158 -6.42 18.79 -15.11
N LYS A 159 -6.07 18.68 -16.40
CA LYS A 159 -5.77 19.82 -17.28
C LYS A 159 -6.29 19.58 -18.69
N LEU A 160 -7.60 19.61 -18.89
CA LEU A 160 -8.21 19.82 -20.21
C LEU A 160 -9.46 20.69 -20.08
N TYR A 161 -9.26 21.96 -19.75
CA TYR A 161 -10.14 23.04 -20.18
C TYR A 161 -9.24 24.01 -20.95
N ASN A 162 -8.88 23.65 -22.18
CA ASN A 162 -8.29 24.55 -23.20
C ASN A 162 -8.19 23.85 -24.56
N TRP A 163 -9.22 23.06 -24.91
CA TRP A 163 -9.65 22.83 -26.29
C TRP A 163 -11.18 22.81 -26.28
#